data_AF-V4P1S4-F1
#
_entry.id   AF-V4P1S4-F1
#
_cell.length_a   1.000
_cell.length_b   1.000
_cell.length_c   1.000
_cell.angle_alpha   90.00
_cell.angle_beta   90.00
_cell.angle_gamma   90.00
#
_symmetry.space_group_name_H-M   'P 1'
#
loop_
_entity.id
_entity.type
_entity.pdbx_description
1 polymer ?
#
loop_
_entity_poly.entity_id
_entity_poly.type
_entity_poly.pdbx_seq_one_letter_code
_entity_poly.pdbx_strand_id
1 'polypeptide(L)' 'MADAGNNLRIKFGLAANPSLALQRRWADRVEELVRLGFRIDQAGEGAAKELFSDYRTRAYASAGDTIEFLLRQVKDK' A
#
# COMPACT_ATOMS: atom_id res chain seq x y z
N MET A 1 7.23 1.88 -16.28
CA MET A 1 6.10 2.26 -15.41
C MET A 1 6.05 1.24 -14.30
N ALA A 2 6.47 1.59 -13.08
CA ALA A 2 6.42 0.63 -11.98
C ALA A 2 4.95 0.42 -11.59
N ASP A 3 4.47 -0.82 -11.60
CA ASP A 3 3.11 -1.13 -11.19
C ASP A 3 2.99 -0.91 -9.69
N ALA A 4 2.24 0.12 -9.29
CA ALA A 4 1.94 0.43 -7.89
C ALA A 4 1.52 -0.83 -7.11
N GLY A 5 0.76 -1.73 -7.74
CA GLY A 5 0.45 -3.05 -7.19
C GLY A 5 1.67 -3.89 -6.82
N ASN A 6 2.68 -4.00 -7.71
CA ASN A 6 3.86 -4.82 -7.43
C ASN A 6 4.69 -4.22 -6.31
N ASN A 7 4.75 -2.89 -6.25
CA ASN A 7 5.44 -2.21 -5.17
C ASN A 7 4.69 -2.37 -3.83
N LEU A 8 3.34 -2.32 -3.83
CA LEU A 8 2.52 -2.66 -2.66
C LEU A 8 2.73 -4.12 -2.23
N ARG A 9 2.80 -5.05 -3.19
CA ARG A 9 3.06 -6.47 -2.92
C ARG A 9 4.40 -6.68 -2.23
N ILE A 10 5.45 -6.04 -2.72
CA ILE A 10 6.79 -6.12 -2.13
C ILE A 10 6.82 -5.46 -0.76
N LYS A 11 6.30 -4.23 -0.64
CA LYS A 11 6.30 -3.46 0.61
C LYS A 11 5.55 -4.15 1.74
N PHE A 12 4.37 -4.68 1.43
CA PHE A 12 3.46 -5.26 2.42
C PHE A 12 3.50 -6.79 2.47
N GLY A 13 4.38 -7.43 1.70
CA GLY A 13 4.50 -8.88 1.76
C GLY A 13 3.29 -9.63 1.22
N LEU A 14 2.58 -9.08 0.23
CA LEU A 14 1.35 -9.69 -0.27
C LEU A 14 1.66 -10.95 -1.10
N ALA A 15 0.78 -11.95 -1.01
CA ALA A 15 0.90 -13.18 -1.79
C ALA A 15 0.70 -12.92 -3.30
N ALA A 16 -0.25 -12.05 -3.64
CA ALA A 16 -0.62 -11.70 -5.00
C ALA A 16 -0.57 -10.18 -5.22
N ASN A 17 -0.59 -9.78 -6.49
CA ASN A 17 -0.65 -8.37 -6.85
C ASN A 17 -2.06 -7.82 -6.57
N PRO A 18 -2.23 -6.77 -5.75
CA PRO A 18 -3.55 -6.24 -5.47
C PRO A 18 -4.16 -5.66 -6.74
N SER A 19 -5.45 -5.94 -6.99
CA SER A 19 -6.21 -5.39 -8.10
C SER A 19 -6.27 -3.86 -8.04
N LEU A 20 -6.44 -3.18 -9.17
CA LEU A 20 -6.58 -1.72 -9.24
C LEU A 20 -7.62 -1.15 -8.25
N ALA A 21 -8.75 -1.85 -8.08
CA ALA A 21 -9.77 -1.47 -7.10
C ALA A 21 -9.25 -1.48 -5.65
N LEU A 22 -8.45 -2.49 -5.28
CA LEU A 22 -7.83 -2.57 -3.96
C LEU A 22 -6.73 -1.53 -3.78
N GLN A 23 -5.94 -1.25 -4.82
CA GLN A 23 -4.94 -0.18 -4.80
C GLN A 23 -5.59 1.18 -4.51
N ARG A 24 -6.69 1.50 -5.20
CA ARG A 24 -7.45 2.74 -4.99
C ARG A 24 -8.07 2.81 -3.60
N ARG A 25 -8.68 1.72 -3.12
CA ARG A 25 -9.21 1.66 -1.75
C ARG A 25 -8.13 1.87 -0.70
N TRP A 26 -6.95 1.31 -0.93
CA TRP A 26 -5.81 1.53 -0.04
C TRP A 26 -5.40 3.00 -0.03
N ALA A 27 -5.24 3.64 -1.20
CA ALA A 27 -4.91 5.06 -1.26
C ALA A 27 -5.95 5.94 -0.55
N ASP A 28 -7.24 5.71 -0.77
CA ASP A 28 -8.33 6.44 -0.14
C ASP A 28 -8.31 6.29 1.39
N ARG A 29 -8.10 5.05 1.86
CA ARG A 29 -8.02 4.74 3.29
C ARG A 29 -6.79 5.36 3.96
N VAL A 30 -5.66 5.40 3.27
CA VAL A 30 -4.46 6.08 3.76
C VAL A 30 -4.70 7.57 3.89
N GLU A 31 -5.38 8.20 2.93
CA GLU A 31 -5.75 9.61 3.03
C GLU A 31 -6.69 9.90 4.19
N GLU A 32 -7.70 9.05 4.43
CA GLU A 32 -8.55 9.15 5.62
C GLU A 32 -7.73 9.10 6.91
N LEU A 33 -6.84 8.11 7.04
CA LEU A 33 -6.01 7.95 8.25
C LEU A 33 -5.06 9.14 8.43
N VAL A 34 -4.46 9.66 7.36
CA VAL A 34 -3.65 10.87 7.42
C VAL A 34 -4.48 12.08 7.87
N ARG A 35 -5.72 12.23 7.39
CA ARG A 35 -6.64 13.29 7.82
C ARG A 35 -7.04 13.15 9.29
N LEU A 36 -7.08 11.93 9.82
CA LEU A 36 -7.31 11.65 11.24
C LEU A 36 -6.07 11.95 12.12
N GLY A 37 -4.96 12.40 11.53
CA GLY A 37 -3.74 12.78 12.23
C GLY A 37 -2.70 11.65 12.34
N PHE A 38 -2.92 10.51 11.69
CA PHE A 38 -1.91 9.46 11.63
C PHE A 38 -0.76 9.84 10.70
N ARG A 39 0.45 9.37 11.02
CA ARG A 39 1.59 9.53 10.10
C ARG A 39 1.36 8.70 8.84
N ILE A 40 1.80 9.20 7.69
CA ILE A 40 1.61 8.55 6.40
C ILE A 40 2.10 7.10 6.37
N ASP A 41 3.21 6.80 7.03
CA ASP A 41 3.75 5.44 7.10
C ASP A 41 2.83 4.50 7.91
N GLN A 42 2.35 4.96 9.07
CA GLN A 42 1.38 4.23 9.90
C GLN A 42 0.02 4.08 9.22
N ALA A 43 -0.43 5.12 8.52
CA ALA A 43 -1.65 5.11 7.73
C ALA A 43 -1.54 4.07 6.59
N GLY A 44 -0.40 4.05 5.88
CA GLY A 44 -0.05 3.07 4.86
C GLY A 44 -0.12 1.64 5.35
N GLU A 45 0.58 1.34 6.45
CA GLU A 45 0.58 0.02 7.07
C GLU A 45 -0.80 -0.36 7.65
N GLY A 46 -1.49 0.58 8.28
CA GLY A 46 -2.82 0.38 8.85
C GLY A 46 -3.86 0.02 7.78
N ALA A 47 -3.90 0.81 6.70
CA ALA A 47 -4.78 0.55 5.56
C ALA A 47 -4.43 -0.78 4.88
N ALA A 48 -3.14 -1.10 4.75
CA ALA A 48 -2.70 -2.36 4.15
C ALA A 48 -3.13 -3.57 4.98
N LYS A 49 -2.99 -3.48 6.31
CA LYS A 49 -3.43 -4.53 7.24
C LYS A 49 -4.95 -4.73 7.23
N GLU A 50 -5.72 -3.66 7.03
CA GLU A 50 -7.19 -3.71 6.99
C GLU A 50 -7.71 -4.26 5.65
N LEU A 51 -7.10 -3.85 4.53
CA LEU A 51 -7.60 -4.15 3.18
C LEU A 51 -7.00 -5.40 2.55
N PHE A 52 -5.76 -5.76 2.89
CA PHE A 52 -5.11 -6.94 2.35
C PHE A 52 -5.14 -8.08 3.38
N SER A 53 -5.94 -9.11 3.12
CA SER A 53 -6.00 -10.29 3.99
C SER A 53 -4.68 -11.07 4.01
N ASP A 54 -3.91 -11.04 2.92
CA ASP A 54 -2.58 -11.63 2.80
C ASP A 54 -1.45 -10.66 3.24
N TYR A 55 -1.75 -9.77 4.18
CA TYR A 55 -0.76 -8.83 4.71
C TYR A 55 0.40 -9.57 5.39
N ARG A 56 1.63 -9.27 4.96
CA ARG A 56 2.89 -9.87 5.43
C ARG A 56 2.92 -11.41 5.33
N THR A 57 2.20 -12.00 4.38
CA THR A 57 2.26 -13.45 4.11
C THR A 57 3.61 -13.88 3.52
N ARG A 58 4.32 -12.98 2.81
CA ARG A 58 5.65 -13.21 2.26
C ARG A 58 6.67 -12.19 2.74
N ALA A 59 7.86 -12.65 3.10
CA ALA A 59 9.00 -11.79 3.31
C ALA A 59 9.68 -11.52 1.96
N TYR A 60 9.53 -10.31 1.41
CA TYR A 60 10.36 -9.87 0.30
C TYR A 60 11.62 -9.21 0.86
N ALA A 61 12.79 -9.58 0.33
CA ALA A 61 14.09 -9.07 0.77
C ALA A 61 14.37 -7.61 0.34
N SER A 62 13.41 -6.95 -0.30
CA SER A 62 13.59 -5.60 -0.83
C SER A 62 12.98 -4.56 0.10
N ALA A 63 13.73 -3.48 0.34
CA ALA A 63 13.23 -2.24 0.90
C ALA A 63 12.20 -1.67 -0.10
N GLY A 64 10.94 -2.08 0.01
CA GLY A 64 9.87 -1.52 -0.80
C GLY A 64 9.83 0.00 -0.65
N ASP A 65 9.42 0.69 -1.72
CA ASP A 65 9.32 2.14 -1.76
C ASP A 65 8.54 2.71 -0.57
N THR A 66 8.76 3.99 -0.27
CA THR A 66 8.03 4.68 0.81
C THR A 66 6.53 4.73 0.50
N ILE A 67 5.70 4.77 1.55
CA ILE A 67 4.24 4.85 1.40
C ILE A 67 3.83 6.05 0.54
N GLU A 68 4.55 7.17 0.66
CA GLU A 68 4.33 8.37 -0.16
C GLU A 68 4.53 8.12 -1.64
N PHE A 69 5.58 7.38 -2.01
CA PHE A 69 5.86 7.04 -3.40
C PHE A 69 4.79 6.10 -3.94
N LEU A 70 4.36 5.11 -3.14
CA LEU A 70 3.29 4.18 -3.50
C LEU A 70 1.97 4.90 -3.72
N LEU A 71 1.58 5.80 -2.82
CA LEU A 71 0.40 6.66 -2.95
C LEU A 71 0.43 7.46 -4.25
N ARG A 72 1.56 8.10 -4.55
CA ARG A 72 1.72 8.88 -5.77
C ARG A 72 1.54 8.01 -7.02
N GLN A 73 2.10 6.80 -7.03
CA GLN A 73 1.93 5.87 -8.15
C GLN A 73 0.51 5.35 -8.32
N VAL A 74 -0.23 5.13 -7.23
CA VAL A 74 -1.65 4.75 -7.33
C VAL A 74 -2.48 5.90 -7.89
N LYS A 75 -2.19 7.14 -7.51
CA LYS A 75 -2.94 8.33 -7.95
C LYS A 75 -2.65 8.77 -9.40
N ASP A 76 -1.44 8.52 -9.89
CA ASP A 76 -1.03 8.84 -11.26
C ASP A 76 -1.69 7.93 -12.32
N LYS A 77 -2.47 6.91 -11.90
CA LYS A 77 -3.01 5.81 -12.73
C LYS A 77 -4.55 5.78 -12.80
#